data_AF-A0A7S3ADH4-F1
#
_entry.id   AF-A0A7S3ADH4-F1
#
_cell.length_a   1.000
_cell.length_b   1.000
_cell.length_c   1.000
_cell.angle_alpha   90.00
_cell.angle_beta   90.00
_cell.angle_gamma   90.00
#
_symmetry.space_group_name_H-M   'P 1'
#
loop_
_entity.id
_entity.type
_entity.pdbx_description
1 polymer ?
#
loop_
_entity_poly.entity_id
_entity_poly.type
_entity_poly.pdbx_seq_one_letter_code
_entity_poly.pdbx_strand_id
1 'polypeptide(L)'
;EAMAHWRSFIEADFPGIHVHNAIIAGDTKEGSLLVPMNKQVEELAAVIRADPKLANGFNLVGHSQGGLLTRAYIERFNDPPVHNYISLAGPHDGVYGVPDLNGLCPDDSCPWVNDIIDTVMHGCSTWPNSSDPGCTLSKVAQHALTFLSYWKTPIFYDAYLANNTFLADVNNERAAKNDTYKKNMASLNAMLLVEAGKDTIVVPRESARFSFFKIGEDKRPLVPMKQSDSYKGDWIGLKTLDESGKLEQITVPCGHQDLPRDVCKNSTYMGIARELLNNTLPAASVASVAPASAPADDMPCLFCLKTTCQCDACPHTTTCNSCCGNRSAAIAAGVLPIVEAD
;
A
#
# COMPACT_ATOMS: atom_id res chain seq x y z
N GLU A 1 -15.37 9.23 -5.47
CA GLU A 1 -14.42 9.86 -6.42
C GLU A 1 -13.01 9.24 -6.46
N ALA A 2 -12.45 8.76 -5.34
CA ALA A 2 -11.03 8.34 -5.25
C ALA A 2 -10.56 7.35 -6.34
N MET A 3 -11.40 6.39 -6.75
CA MET A 3 -11.08 5.39 -7.78
C MET A 3 -11.68 5.69 -9.16
N ALA A 4 -12.23 6.90 -9.37
CA ALA A 4 -12.89 7.25 -10.63
C ALA A 4 -11.93 7.25 -11.83
N HIS A 5 -10.71 7.77 -11.66
CA HIS A 5 -9.69 7.76 -12.71
C HIS A 5 -9.29 6.34 -13.11
N TRP A 6 -9.05 5.46 -12.13
CA TRP A 6 -8.76 4.05 -12.40
C TRP A 6 -9.88 3.33 -13.14
N ARG A 7 -11.14 3.58 -12.78
CA ARG A 7 -12.29 3.09 -13.55
C ARG A 7 -12.22 3.55 -15.00
N SER A 8 -11.98 4.83 -15.24
CA SER A 8 -11.85 5.38 -16.60
C SER A 8 -10.69 4.75 -17.38
N PHE A 9 -9.57 4.43 -16.73
CA PHE A 9 -8.45 3.76 -17.38
C PHE A 9 -8.82 2.34 -17.83
N ILE A 10 -9.53 1.61 -16.96
CA ILE A 10 -9.97 0.24 -17.21
C ILE A 10 -11.00 0.20 -18.34
N GLU A 11 -12.03 1.05 -18.28
CA GLU A 11 -13.08 1.11 -19.30
C GLU A 11 -12.54 1.54 -20.67
N ALA A 12 -11.47 2.36 -20.71
CA ALA A 12 -10.81 2.75 -21.95
C ALA A 12 -10.01 1.62 -22.59
N ASP A 13 -9.30 0.80 -21.79
CA ASP A 13 -8.45 -0.27 -22.29
C ASP A 13 -9.20 -1.57 -22.60
N PHE A 14 -10.34 -1.80 -21.92
CA PHE A 14 -11.13 -3.02 -22.04
C PHE A 14 -12.58 -2.70 -22.38
N PRO A 15 -12.90 -2.36 -23.65
CA PRO A 15 -14.26 -2.05 -24.06
C PRO A 15 -15.24 -3.16 -23.69
N GLY A 16 -16.33 -2.79 -22.99
CA GLY A 16 -17.37 -3.72 -22.54
C GLY A 16 -17.09 -4.41 -21.20
N ILE A 17 -15.95 -4.14 -20.55
CA ILE A 17 -15.71 -4.59 -19.18
C ILE A 17 -16.72 -3.97 -18.22
N HIS A 18 -17.14 -4.75 -17.22
CA HIS A 18 -17.98 -4.26 -16.14
C HIS A 18 -17.11 -3.81 -14.97
N VAL A 19 -17.10 -2.51 -14.68
CA VAL A 19 -16.41 -1.94 -13.51
C VAL A 19 -17.43 -1.49 -12.48
N HIS A 20 -17.35 -2.05 -11.27
CA HIS A 20 -18.20 -1.69 -10.15
C HIS A 20 -17.34 -1.04 -9.06
N ASN A 21 -17.49 0.28 -8.87
CA ASN A 21 -16.94 0.97 -7.71
C ASN A 21 -17.88 0.74 -6.51
N ALA A 22 -17.50 -0.15 -5.59
CA ALA A 22 -18.33 -0.50 -4.46
C ALA A 22 -18.60 0.73 -3.57
N ILE A 23 -19.88 0.99 -3.32
CA ILE A 23 -20.32 2.09 -2.45
C ILE A 23 -20.65 1.53 -1.08
N ILE A 24 -19.78 1.81 -0.11
CA ILE A 24 -19.91 1.37 1.28
C ILE A 24 -19.78 2.57 2.21
N ALA A 25 -20.16 2.41 3.48
CA ALA A 25 -20.07 3.44 4.49
C ALA A 25 -20.73 4.77 4.10
N GLY A 26 -21.76 4.74 3.24
CA GLY A 26 -22.47 5.94 2.79
C GLY A 26 -21.76 6.79 1.72
N ASP A 27 -20.66 6.32 1.13
CA ASP A 27 -19.86 7.05 0.11
C ASP A 27 -19.30 8.40 0.57
N THR A 28 -19.05 8.57 1.87
CA THR A 28 -18.50 9.83 2.41
C THR A 28 -17.14 9.64 3.07
N LYS A 29 -16.36 10.72 3.14
CA LYS A 29 -15.08 10.73 3.86
C LYS A 29 -15.30 10.39 5.34
N GLU A 30 -16.36 10.91 5.96
CA GLU A 30 -16.76 10.60 7.33
C GLU A 30 -17.08 9.11 7.49
N GLY A 31 -17.83 8.53 6.55
CA GLY A 31 -18.13 7.11 6.54
C GLY A 31 -16.88 6.23 6.57
N SER A 32 -15.87 6.57 5.75
CA SER A 32 -14.61 5.84 5.68
C SER A 32 -13.84 5.82 7.02
N LEU A 33 -14.03 6.84 7.85
CA LEU A 33 -13.39 7.01 9.17
C LEU A 33 -14.23 6.49 10.34
N LEU A 34 -15.56 6.63 10.27
CA LEU A 34 -16.45 6.44 11.42
C LEU A 34 -17.27 5.15 11.37
N VAL A 35 -17.42 4.52 10.21
CA VAL A 35 -18.08 3.21 10.10
C VAL A 35 -17.05 2.13 10.45
N PRO A 36 -17.29 1.24 11.44
CA PRO A 36 -16.31 0.25 11.86
C PRO A 36 -15.79 -0.63 10.71
N MET A 37 -14.49 -0.93 10.70
CA MET A 37 -13.85 -1.73 9.63
C MET A 37 -14.59 -3.05 9.35
N ASN A 38 -14.97 -3.80 10.39
CA ASN A 38 -15.69 -5.06 10.22
C ASN A 38 -17.03 -4.88 9.50
N LYS A 39 -17.77 -3.82 9.82
CA LYS A 39 -19.05 -3.48 9.17
C LYS A 39 -18.83 -3.06 7.71
N GLN A 40 -17.76 -2.32 7.42
CA GLN A 40 -17.40 -1.98 6.04
C GLN A 40 -17.11 -3.22 5.18
N VAL A 41 -16.45 -4.24 5.74
CA VAL A 41 -16.21 -5.51 5.02
C VAL A 41 -17.53 -6.27 4.78
N GLU A 42 -18.46 -6.26 5.74
CA GLU A 42 -19.80 -6.85 5.56
C GLU A 42 -20.62 -6.12 4.48
N GLU A 43 -20.60 -4.78 4.49
CA GLU A 43 -21.24 -3.96 3.45
C GLU A 43 -20.61 -4.22 2.08
N LEU A 44 -19.28 -4.31 2.00
CA LEU A 44 -18.56 -4.65 0.77
C LEU A 44 -19.00 -6.03 0.25
N ALA A 45 -19.08 -7.04 1.12
CA ALA A 45 -19.54 -8.37 0.74
C ALA A 45 -21.00 -8.36 0.24
N ALA A 46 -21.87 -7.56 0.86
CA ALA A 46 -23.25 -7.41 0.43
C ALA A 46 -23.36 -6.76 -0.95
N VAL A 47 -22.59 -5.68 -1.20
CA VAL A 47 -22.53 -5.00 -2.50
C VAL A 47 -22.03 -5.95 -3.60
N ILE A 48 -20.98 -6.72 -3.33
CA ILE A 48 -20.42 -7.66 -4.30
C ILE A 48 -21.44 -8.77 -4.64
N ARG A 49 -22.08 -9.37 -3.63
CA ARG A 49 -23.08 -10.44 -3.84
C ARG A 49 -24.34 -9.98 -4.55
N ALA A 50 -24.69 -8.70 -4.41
CA ALA A 50 -25.86 -8.13 -5.07
C ALA A 50 -25.65 -7.90 -6.58
N ASP A 51 -24.39 -7.89 -7.06
CA ASP A 51 -24.08 -7.69 -8.46
C ASP A 51 -23.96 -9.02 -9.23
N PRO A 52 -24.96 -9.39 -10.06
CA PRO A 52 -24.94 -10.65 -10.78
C PRO A 52 -23.79 -10.77 -11.78
N LYS A 53 -23.19 -9.64 -12.21
CA LYS A 53 -22.04 -9.68 -13.13
C LYS A 53 -20.74 -10.10 -12.46
N LEU A 54 -20.70 -10.12 -11.13
CA LEU A 54 -19.54 -10.58 -10.35
C LEU A 54 -19.65 -12.06 -9.94
N ALA A 55 -20.78 -12.72 -10.21
CA ALA A 55 -21.08 -14.06 -9.71
C ALA A 55 -20.08 -15.16 -10.15
N ASN A 56 -19.45 -15.00 -11.32
CA ASN A 56 -18.46 -15.94 -11.85
C ASN A 56 -17.01 -15.60 -11.46
N GLY A 57 -16.87 -14.75 -10.45
CA GLY A 57 -15.60 -14.21 -9.97
C GLY A 57 -15.14 -12.98 -10.76
N PHE A 58 -14.22 -12.23 -10.14
CA PHE A 58 -13.85 -10.88 -10.57
C PHE A 58 -12.45 -10.50 -10.09
N ASN A 59 -11.87 -9.44 -10.68
CA ASN A 59 -10.65 -8.83 -10.16
C ASN A 59 -11.01 -7.75 -9.14
N LEU A 60 -10.21 -7.62 -8.09
CA LEU A 60 -10.48 -6.70 -6.99
C LEU A 60 -9.31 -5.74 -6.79
N VAL A 61 -9.61 -4.45 -6.72
CA VAL A 61 -8.63 -3.38 -6.50
C VAL A 61 -9.00 -2.63 -5.23
N GLY A 62 -8.04 -2.47 -4.31
CA GLY A 62 -8.18 -1.66 -3.12
C GLY A 62 -7.10 -0.57 -3.06
N HIS A 63 -7.48 0.65 -2.65
CA HIS A 63 -6.54 1.74 -2.41
C HIS A 63 -6.57 2.15 -0.94
N SER A 64 -5.39 2.41 -0.35
CA SER A 64 -5.23 2.82 1.04
C SER A 64 -5.95 1.83 2.00
N GLN A 65 -6.73 2.31 2.97
CA GLN A 65 -7.60 1.48 3.83
C GLN A 65 -8.45 0.47 3.03
N GLY A 66 -8.86 0.82 1.80
CA GLY A 66 -9.57 -0.09 0.90
C GLY A 66 -8.80 -1.37 0.56
N GLY A 67 -7.46 -1.35 0.57
CA GLY A 67 -6.63 -2.55 0.44
C GLY A 67 -6.79 -3.52 1.62
N LEU A 68 -6.98 -3.01 2.84
CA LEU A 68 -7.30 -3.85 3.99
C LEU A 68 -8.71 -4.42 3.91
N LEU A 69 -9.70 -3.60 3.52
CA LEU A 69 -11.10 -4.02 3.41
C LEU A 69 -11.30 -5.11 2.34
N THR A 70 -10.69 -4.91 1.17
CA THR A 70 -10.77 -5.87 0.06
C THR A 70 -10.02 -7.17 0.36
N ARG A 71 -8.85 -7.11 0.99
CA ARG A 71 -8.17 -8.31 1.50
C ARG A 71 -9.02 -9.06 2.54
N ALA A 72 -9.62 -8.34 3.49
CA ALA A 72 -10.49 -8.96 4.48
C ALA A 72 -11.73 -9.61 3.86
N TYR A 73 -12.26 -9.06 2.76
CA TYR A 73 -13.32 -9.72 1.97
C TYR A 73 -12.84 -11.06 1.40
N ILE A 74 -11.64 -11.10 0.81
CA ILE A 74 -11.04 -12.35 0.29
C ILE A 74 -10.88 -13.35 1.44
N GLU A 75 -10.29 -12.95 2.55
CA GLU A 75 -10.05 -13.86 3.68
C GLU A 75 -11.34 -14.42 4.28
N ARG A 76 -12.35 -13.57 4.52
CA ARG A 76 -13.56 -13.93 5.27
C ARG A 76 -14.67 -14.53 4.42
N PHE A 77 -14.78 -14.12 3.16
CA PHE A 77 -15.91 -14.46 2.30
C PHE A 77 -15.49 -15.16 1.01
N ASN A 78 -14.75 -14.47 0.15
CA ASN A 78 -14.36 -14.94 -1.19
C ASN A 78 -15.52 -15.59 -2.00
N ASP A 79 -16.72 -15.06 -1.85
CA ASP A 79 -17.94 -15.60 -2.44
C ASP A 79 -18.86 -14.44 -2.90
N PRO A 80 -18.85 -14.11 -4.22
CA PRO A 80 -18.12 -14.77 -5.31
C PRO A 80 -16.58 -14.64 -5.25
N PRO A 81 -15.82 -15.53 -5.92
CA PRO A 81 -14.37 -15.63 -5.77
C PRO A 81 -13.62 -14.48 -6.45
N VAL A 82 -12.55 -14.00 -5.80
CA VAL A 82 -11.62 -13.06 -6.41
C VAL A 82 -10.57 -13.81 -7.24
N HIS A 83 -10.36 -13.35 -8.47
CA HIS A 83 -9.35 -13.87 -9.38
C HIS A 83 -8.00 -13.22 -9.11
N ASN A 84 -7.87 -11.91 -9.39
CA ASN A 84 -6.66 -11.14 -9.13
C ASN A 84 -6.93 -10.05 -8.10
N TYR A 85 -6.00 -9.86 -7.17
CA TYR A 85 -6.08 -8.82 -6.15
C TYR A 85 -4.97 -7.78 -6.35
N ILE A 86 -5.33 -6.50 -6.41
CA ILE A 86 -4.38 -5.39 -6.54
C ILE A 86 -4.56 -4.43 -5.37
N SER A 87 -3.50 -4.22 -4.60
CA SER A 87 -3.47 -3.29 -3.49
C SER A 87 -2.59 -2.09 -3.81
N LEU A 88 -3.18 -0.90 -3.74
CA LEU A 88 -2.51 0.38 -3.93
C LEU A 88 -2.29 1.04 -2.56
N ALA A 89 -1.07 0.97 -2.02
CA ALA A 89 -0.71 1.49 -0.71
C ALA A 89 -1.62 1.02 0.45
N GLY A 90 -2.09 -0.23 0.41
CA GLY A 90 -2.88 -0.80 1.51
C GLY A 90 -2.01 -1.09 2.74
N PRO A 91 -2.30 -0.57 3.95
CA PRO A 91 -1.46 -0.76 5.13
C PRO A 91 -1.59 -2.18 5.71
N HIS A 92 -1.08 -3.17 4.98
CA HIS A 92 -1.37 -4.59 5.18
C HIS A 92 -0.86 -5.14 6.50
N ASP A 93 0.25 -4.62 7.03
CA ASP A 93 0.72 -4.95 8.37
C ASP A 93 0.47 -3.83 9.39
N GLY A 94 -0.47 -2.93 9.07
CA GLY A 94 -0.92 -1.84 9.93
C GLY A 94 -0.13 -0.55 9.80
N VAL A 95 -0.42 0.37 10.70
CA VAL A 95 0.32 1.64 10.85
C VAL A 95 0.76 1.84 12.29
N TYR A 96 1.87 2.56 12.45
CA TYR A 96 2.43 2.98 13.73
C TYR A 96 3.21 4.29 13.56
N GLY A 97 2.46 5.37 13.47
CA GLY A 97 2.96 6.72 13.28
C GLY A 97 1.82 7.66 12.91
N VAL A 98 2.02 8.94 13.17
CA VAL A 98 1.05 9.96 12.74
C VAL A 98 1.29 10.21 11.25
N PRO A 99 0.26 10.05 10.40
CA PRO A 99 0.38 10.38 8.98
C PRO A 99 0.68 11.87 8.80
N ASP A 100 1.29 12.24 7.66
CA ASP A 100 1.30 13.64 7.23
C ASP A 100 -0.13 14.07 6.87
N LEU A 101 -0.77 14.74 7.82
CA LEU A 101 -2.15 15.19 7.74
C LEU A 101 -2.41 16.14 6.55
N ASN A 102 -1.41 16.94 6.17
CA ASN A 102 -1.50 17.80 4.99
C ASN A 102 -1.49 17.00 3.68
N GLY A 103 -0.82 15.84 3.65
CA GLY A 103 -0.84 14.93 2.51
C GLY A 103 -2.13 14.11 2.38
N LEU A 104 -2.78 13.81 3.51
CA LEU A 104 -4.11 13.17 3.52
C LEU A 104 -5.18 14.12 3.00
N CYS A 105 -5.06 15.40 3.33
CA CYS A 105 -6.06 16.42 3.13
C CYS A 105 -5.41 17.77 2.74
N PRO A 106 -5.01 17.94 1.48
CA PRO A 106 -4.26 19.12 1.02
C PRO A 106 -5.11 20.39 0.79
N ASP A 107 -6.39 20.41 1.17
CA ASP A 107 -7.31 21.53 0.94
C ASP A 107 -8.16 21.89 2.19
N ASP A 108 -8.85 23.05 2.12
CA ASP A 108 -9.75 23.56 3.16
C ASP A 108 -11.00 22.68 3.41
N SER A 109 -11.14 21.52 2.74
CA SER A 109 -12.32 20.65 2.80
C SER A 109 -12.34 19.68 3.97
N CYS A 110 -11.22 19.54 4.69
CA CYS A 110 -11.06 18.55 5.77
C CYS A 110 -10.42 19.06 7.09
N PRO A 111 -10.61 20.32 7.54
CA PRO A 111 -9.99 20.79 8.80
C PRO A 111 -10.36 19.90 10.00
N TRP A 112 -11.58 19.35 10.01
CA TRP A 112 -12.05 18.47 11.07
C TRP A 112 -11.32 17.11 11.13
N VAL A 113 -10.81 16.58 10.01
CA VAL A 113 -10.07 15.29 10.01
C VAL A 113 -8.74 15.47 10.73
N ASN A 114 -8.07 16.61 10.48
CA ASN A 114 -6.83 16.95 11.16
C ASN A 114 -7.08 17.16 12.65
N ASP A 115 -8.13 17.88 13.03
CA ASP A 115 -8.49 18.08 14.44
C ASP A 115 -8.87 16.77 15.16
N ILE A 116 -9.58 15.85 14.49
CA ILE A 116 -9.90 14.53 15.05
C ILE A 116 -8.64 13.71 15.22
N ILE A 117 -7.79 13.61 14.21
CA ILE A 117 -6.57 12.81 14.30
C ILE A 117 -5.64 13.44 15.34
N ASP A 118 -5.47 14.75 15.37
CA ASP A 118 -4.65 15.45 16.36
C ASP A 118 -5.19 15.23 17.79
N THR A 119 -6.50 15.45 18.00
CA THR A 119 -7.15 15.24 19.31
C THR A 119 -7.06 13.79 19.76
N VAL A 120 -7.23 12.83 18.85
CA VAL A 120 -7.15 11.41 19.17
C VAL A 120 -5.70 11.01 19.42
N MET A 121 -4.76 11.42 18.59
CA MET A 121 -3.35 11.05 18.74
C MET A 121 -2.67 11.74 19.93
N HIS A 122 -3.12 12.93 20.33
CA HIS A 122 -2.66 13.62 21.54
C HIS A 122 -3.43 13.20 22.81
N GLY A 123 -4.75 13.05 22.72
CA GLY A 123 -5.61 12.68 23.84
C GLY A 123 -5.52 11.19 24.19
N CYS A 124 -5.24 10.34 23.20
CA CYS A 124 -4.89 8.95 23.39
C CYS A 124 -3.38 8.87 23.44
N SER A 125 -2.82 9.10 24.62
CA SER A 125 -1.39 9.10 24.91
C SER A 125 -0.66 7.89 24.31
N THR A 126 -0.23 8.03 23.05
CA THR A 126 0.67 7.14 22.30
C THR A 126 1.89 7.91 21.80
N TRP A 127 2.21 9.03 22.44
CA TRP A 127 3.46 9.72 22.16
C TRP A 127 4.63 8.76 22.46
N PRO A 128 5.73 8.76 21.68
CA PRO A 128 6.85 7.80 21.76
C PRO A 128 7.48 7.53 23.14
N ASN A 129 7.06 8.23 24.19
CA ASN A 129 7.49 8.04 25.57
C ASN A 129 6.35 7.65 26.54
N SER A 130 5.16 7.25 26.07
CA SER A 130 4.10 6.72 26.93
C SER A 130 4.37 5.24 27.24
N SER A 131 4.38 4.89 28.54
CA SER A 131 4.34 3.50 29.00
C SER A 131 2.94 2.88 28.91
N ASP A 132 1.98 3.60 28.30
CA ASP A 132 0.59 3.24 28.14
C ASP A 132 0.27 3.17 26.63
N PRO A 133 -0.33 2.06 26.12
CA PRO A 133 -0.81 1.99 24.74
C PRO A 133 -1.94 3.00 24.42
N GLY A 134 -2.45 3.71 25.43
CA GLY A 134 -3.44 4.76 25.30
C GLY A 134 -4.79 4.22 24.78
N CYS A 135 -5.63 5.13 24.28
CA CYS A 135 -6.93 4.74 23.75
C CYS A 135 -6.87 4.01 22.40
N THR A 136 -5.70 3.94 21.72
CA THR A 136 -5.59 3.30 20.39
C THR A 136 -6.03 1.84 20.38
N LEU A 137 -5.86 1.16 21.52
CA LEU A 137 -6.30 -0.22 21.73
C LEU A 137 -7.68 -0.32 22.40
N SER A 138 -8.33 0.79 22.75
CA SER A 138 -9.72 0.76 23.26
C SER A 138 -10.65 0.27 22.16
N LYS A 139 -11.38 -0.82 22.42
CA LYS A 139 -12.36 -1.36 21.47
C LYS A 139 -13.44 -0.34 21.10
N VAL A 140 -13.82 0.53 22.03
CA VAL A 140 -14.78 1.61 21.78
C VAL A 140 -14.18 2.64 20.82
N ALA A 141 -12.92 3.03 21.02
CA ALA A 141 -12.24 3.97 20.13
C ALA A 141 -12.03 3.37 18.73
N GLN A 142 -11.62 2.10 18.65
CA GLN A 142 -11.49 1.37 17.38
C GLN A 142 -12.81 1.25 16.62
N HIS A 143 -13.93 1.11 17.33
CA HIS A 143 -15.26 1.09 16.72
C HIS A 143 -15.67 2.48 16.20
N ALA A 144 -15.24 3.54 16.87
CA ALA A 144 -15.54 4.92 16.47
C ALA A 144 -14.62 5.45 15.36
N LEU A 145 -13.38 4.96 15.29
CA LEU A 145 -12.33 5.44 14.38
C LEU A 145 -11.60 4.26 13.73
N THR A 146 -11.81 4.09 12.42
CA THR A 146 -11.33 2.94 11.66
C THR A 146 -9.83 2.77 11.68
N PHE A 147 -9.06 3.87 11.63
CA PHE A 147 -7.61 3.81 11.61
C PHE A 147 -6.99 3.19 12.87
N LEU A 148 -7.69 3.26 14.00
CA LEU A 148 -7.28 2.57 15.23
C LEU A 148 -7.43 1.05 15.12
N SER A 149 -8.37 0.57 14.30
CA SER A 149 -8.57 -0.86 14.07
C SER A 149 -7.42 -1.53 13.30
N TYR A 150 -6.55 -0.73 12.65
CA TYR A 150 -5.31 -1.20 12.05
C TYR A 150 -4.06 -0.49 12.58
N TRP A 151 -4.16 0.10 13.77
CA TRP A 151 -3.00 0.54 14.55
C TRP A 151 -2.30 -0.67 15.17
N LYS A 152 -1.04 -0.88 14.80
CA LYS A 152 -0.23 -2.00 15.29
C LYS A 152 0.93 -1.46 16.11
N THR A 153 0.82 -1.52 17.43
CA THR A 153 1.90 -1.07 18.32
C THR A 153 2.93 -2.17 18.52
N PRO A 154 4.19 -2.02 18.04
CA PRO A 154 5.23 -3.02 18.23
C PRO A 154 5.68 -3.12 19.70
N ILE A 155 5.61 -2.00 20.44
CA ILE A 155 6.03 -1.91 21.85
C ILE A 155 5.02 -2.62 22.76
N PHE A 156 3.72 -2.42 22.54
CA PHE A 156 2.65 -3.04 23.32
C PHE A 156 1.98 -4.18 22.55
N TYR A 157 2.78 -5.06 21.95
CA TYR A 157 2.30 -6.06 21.00
C TYR A 157 1.30 -7.06 21.60
N ASP A 158 1.52 -7.51 22.85
CA ASP A 158 0.57 -8.41 23.53
C ASP A 158 -0.79 -7.73 23.76
N ALA A 159 -0.79 -6.45 24.14
CA ALA A 159 -2.01 -5.67 24.28
C ALA A 159 -2.69 -5.47 22.93
N TYR A 160 -1.92 -5.26 21.85
CA TYR A 160 -2.44 -5.22 20.48
C TYR A 160 -3.13 -6.53 20.11
N LEU A 161 -2.48 -7.68 20.31
CA LEU A 161 -3.07 -8.99 20.03
C LEU A 161 -4.36 -9.22 20.84
N ALA A 162 -4.40 -8.80 22.09
CA ALA A 162 -5.57 -8.97 22.95
C ALA A 162 -6.76 -8.07 22.57
N ASN A 163 -6.49 -6.84 22.09
CA ASN A 163 -7.52 -5.80 22.00
C ASN A 163 -7.84 -5.31 20.59
N ASN A 164 -6.94 -5.48 19.61
CA ASN A 164 -7.19 -5.04 18.25
C ASN A 164 -8.39 -5.80 17.64
N THR A 165 -9.33 -5.09 17.05
CA THR A 165 -10.63 -5.63 16.61
C THR A 165 -10.68 -6.01 15.13
N PHE A 166 -9.61 -5.77 14.38
CA PHE A 166 -9.59 -5.99 12.94
C PHE A 166 -8.25 -6.53 12.45
N LEU A 167 -7.17 -5.73 12.45
CA LEU A 167 -5.88 -6.12 11.86
C LEU A 167 -5.30 -7.41 12.45
N ALA A 168 -5.32 -7.57 13.77
CA ALA A 168 -4.82 -8.79 14.42
C ALA A 168 -5.64 -10.05 14.06
N ASP A 169 -6.91 -9.87 13.66
CA ASP A 169 -7.75 -10.94 13.11
C ASP A 169 -7.36 -11.23 11.65
N VAL A 170 -7.41 -10.23 10.76
CA VAL A 170 -7.12 -10.43 9.33
C VAL A 170 -5.65 -10.75 9.03
N ASN A 171 -4.71 -10.45 9.93
CA ASN A 171 -3.32 -10.93 9.82
C ASN A 171 -3.12 -12.30 10.47
N ASN A 172 -4.17 -12.88 11.05
CA ASN A 172 -4.19 -14.18 11.69
C ASN A 172 -3.08 -14.32 12.76
N GLU A 173 -2.83 -13.24 13.50
CA GLU A 173 -1.64 -13.12 14.36
C GLU A 173 -1.80 -13.79 15.73
N ARG A 174 -3.05 -13.99 16.17
CA ARG A 174 -3.35 -14.67 17.43
C ARG A 174 -2.98 -16.14 17.37
N ALA A 175 -2.78 -16.75 18.53
CA ALA A 175 -2.36 -18.15 18.64
C ALA A 175 -3.27 -19.10 17.82
N ALA A 176 -4.59 -18.96 17.95
CA ALA A 176 -5.55 -19.68 17.13
C ALA A 176 -5.60 -19.10 15.72
N LYS A 177 -5.36 -19.95 14.73
CA LYS A 177 -5.35 -19.59 13.31
C LYS A 177 -6.70 -19.91 12.67
N ASN A 178 -7.18 -19.03 11.80
CA ASN A 178 -8.32 -19.31 10.92
C ASN A 178 -7.81 -19.83 9.56
N ASP A 179 -7.93 -21.14 9.34
CA ASP A 179 -7.46 -21.79 8.09
C ASP A 179 -8.22 -21.32 6.85
N THR A 180 -9.44 -20.77 7.02
CA THR A 180 -10.22 -20.23 5.91
C THR A 180 -9.52 -19.04 5.25
N TYR A 181 -8.84 -18.20 6.03
CA TYR A 181 -8.17 -17.00 5.52
C TYR A 181 -7.05 -17.40 4.55
N LYS A 182 -6.21 -18.35 4.98
CA LYS A 182 -5.17 -18.94 4.13
C LYS A 182 -5.76 -19.62 2.89
N LYS A 183 -6.80 -20.44 3.07
CA LYS A 183 -7.44 -21.18 1.97
C LYS A 183 -7.94 -20.23 0.89
N ASN A 184 -8.60 -19.15 1.27
CA ASN A 184 -9.17 -18.19 0.33
C ASN A 184 -8.08 -17.33 -0.33
N MET A 185 -7.11 -16.81 0.43
CA MET A 185 -6.00 -16.05 -0.15
C MET A 185 -5.18 -16.89 -1.14
N ALA A 186 -4.93 -18.16 -0.84
CA ALA A 186 -4.22 -19.07 -1.74
C ALA A 186 -4.99 -19.39 -3.03
N SER A 187 -6.30 -19.12 -3.09
CA SER A 187 -7.11 -19.33 -4.30
C SER A 187 -6.91 -18.23 -5.34
N LEU A 188 -6.26 -17.12 -5.00
CA LEU A 188 -5.97 -16.05 -5.95
C LEU A 188 -5.12 -16.58 -7.12
N ASN A 189 -5.39 -16.04 -8.30
CA ASN A 189 -4.56 -16.25 -9.48
C ASN A 189 -3.30 -15.40 -9.40
N ALA A 190 -3.45 -14.15 -8.97
CA ALA A 190 -2.34 -13.23 -8.71
C ALA A 190 -2.69 -12.21 -7.61
N MET A 191 -1.66 -11.71 -6.95
CA MET A 191 -1.71 -10.65 -5.96
C MET A 191 -0.60 -9.63 -6.24
N LEU A 192 -0.97 -8.37 -6.45
CA LEU A 192 -0.04 -7.26 -6.65
C LEU A 192 -0.11 -6.30 -5.46
N LEU A 193 1.03 -6.05 -4.84
CA LEU A 193 1.19 -5.09 -3.75
C LEU A 193 2.03 -3.90 -4.21
N VAL A 194 1.42 -2.71 -4.24
CA VAL A 194 2.05 -1.47 -4.70
C VAL A 194 2.34 -0.55 -3.53
N GLU A 195 3.62 -0.32 -3.25
CA GLU A 195 4.08 0.72 -2.33
C GLU A 195 4.24 2.07 -3.05
N ALA A 196 3.70 3.14 -2.47
CA ALA A 196 4.04 4.49 -2.87
C ALA A 196 5.41 4.89 -2.28
N GLY A 197 6.41 5.09 -3.14
CA GLY A 197 7.78 5.44 -2.74
C GLY A 197 7.92 6.84 -2.14
N LYS A 198 6.91 7.71 -2.29
CA LYS A 198 6.83 9.03 -1.65
C LYS A 198 5.66 9.10 -0.65
N ASP A 199 5.23 7.95 -0.14
CA ASP A 199 4.14 7.88 0.84
C ASP A 199 4.54 8.52 2.17
N THR A 200 3.76 9.51 2.58
CA THR A 200 3.88 10.19 3.88
C THR A 200 2.70 9.86 4.81
N ILE A 201 1.77 9.02 4.35
CA ILE A 201 0.50 8.69 5.02
C ILE A 201 0.62 7.36 5.73
N VAL A 202 1.04 6.32 5.02
CA VAL A 202 1.22 4.99 5.62
C VAL A 202 2.58 4.96 6.29
N VAL A 203 2.60 4.75 7.60
CA VAL A 203 3.84 4.69 8.40
C VAL A 203 3.91 3.35 9.14
N PRO A 204 4.88 2.46 8.81
CA PRO A 204 5.86 2.59 7.73
C PRO A 204 5.21 2.34 6.36
N ARG A 205 5.66 3.04 5.32
CA ARG A 205 5.12 2.88 3.95
C ARG A 205 5.27 1.45 3.42
N GLU A 206 6.30 0.76 3.87
CA GLU A 206 6.59 -0.63 3.53
C GLU A 206 5.53 -1.61 4.07
N SER A 207 4.61 -1.14 4.93
CA SER A 207 3.38 -1.86 5.31
C SER A 207 2.51 -2.19 4.09
N ALA A 208 2.59 -1.38 3.02
CA ALA A 208 2.02 -1.71 1.70
C ALA A 208 2.43 -3.08 1.15
N ARG A 209 3.58 -3.59 1.61
CA ARG A 209 4.21 -4.83 1.20
C ARG A 209 4.46 -5.78 2.38
N PHE A 210 3.58 -5.76 3.38
CA PHE A 210 3.65 -6.61 4.59
C PHE A 210 4.97 -6.51 5.37
N SER A 211 5.70 -5.40 5.23
CA SER A 211 6.89 -5.14 6.03
C SER A 211 6.53 -4.16 7.15
N PHE A 212 7.05 -4.38 8.34
CA PHE A 212 6.65 -3.58 9.50
C PHE A 212 7.79 -3.39 10.49
N PHE A 213 7.60 -2.55 11.51
CA PHE A 213 8.57 -2.39 12.57
C PHE A 213 8.76 -3.68 13.35
N LYS A 214 10.00 -3.95 13.74
CA LYS A 214 10.34 -5.08 14.59
C LYS A 214 9.56 -4.99 15.90
N ILE A 215 8.89 -6.10 16.26
CA ILE A 215 8.17 -6.22 17.53
C ILE A 215 9.14 -5.98 18.71
N GLY A 216 8.70 -5.17 19.67
CA GLY A 216 9.50 -4.72 20.81
C GLY A 216 10.36 -3.47 20.55
N GLU A 217 10.38 -2.92 19.34
CA GLU A 217 11.21 -1.75 18.98
C GLU A 217 10.36 -0.55 18.51
N ASP A 218 10.82 0.68 18.75
CA ASP A 218 10.11 1.89 18.31
C ASP A 218 10.57 2.29 16.90
N LYS A 219 9.68 2.11 15.91
CA LYS A 219 9.82 2.56 14.52
C LYS A 219 11.01 2.04 13.70
N ARG A 220 12.02 1.39 14.26
CA ARG A 220 13.09 0.72 13.50
C ARG A 220 13.73 -0.37 14.37
N PRO A 221 14.34 -1.41 13.78
CA PRO A 221 14.44 -1.68 12.34
C PRO A 221 13.10 -2.16 11.73
N LEU A 222 13.02 -2.18 10.41
CA LEU A 222 11.94 -2.87 9.70
C LEU A 222 12.26 -4.36 9.56
N VAL A 223 11.23 -5.19 9.67
CA VAL A 223 11.23 -6.61 9.34
C VAL A 223 10.52 -6.76 8.00
N PRO A 224 11.24 -7.12 6.93
CA PRO A 224 10.63 -7.42 5.63
C PRO A 224 9.66 -8.60 5.73
N MET A 225 8.64 -8.65 4.86
CA MET A 225 7.63 -9.71 4.83
C MET A 225 8.24 -11.12 4.94
N LYS A 226 9.25 -11.46 4.12
CA LYS A 226 9.86 -12.81 4.10
C LYS A 226 10.55 -13.20 5.42
N GLN A 227 10.85 -12.23 6.28
CA GLN A 227 11.49 -12.45 7.57
C GLN A 227 10.49 -12.49 8.73
N SER A 228 9.22 -12.11 8.51
CA SER A 228 8.20 -12.13 9.54
C SER A 228 7.77 -13.55 9.90
N ASP A 229 7.26 -13.73 11.11
CA ASP A 229 6.70 -15.01 11.55
C ASP A 229 5.41 -15.36 10.79
N SER A 230 4.64 -14.35 10.37
CA SER A 230 3.41 -14.53 9.59
C SER A 230 3.68 -15.14 8.22
N TYR A 231 4.76 -14.72 7.56
CA TYR A 231 5.20 -15.32 6.31
C TYR A 231 5.80 -16.71 6.52
N LYS A 232 6.72 -16.87 7.48
CA LYS A 232 7.37 -18.16 7.76
C LYS A 232 6.36 -19.25 8.14
N GLY A 233 5.37 -18.90 8.94
CA GLY A 233 4.27 -19.78 9.33
C GLY A 233 3.13 -19.83 8.32
N ASP A 234 3.20 -19.05 7.24
CA ASP A 234 2.22 -18.98 6.15
C ASP A 234 0.77 -18.79 6.65
N TRP A 235 0.58 -17.87 7.61
CA TRP A 235 -0.65 -17.76 8.39
C TRP A 235 -1.87 -17.36 7.56
N ILE A 236 -1.66 -16.58 6.50
CA ILE A 236 -2.71 -16.14 5.58
C ILE A 236 -2.40 -16.50 4.12
N GLY A 237 -1.42 -17.37 3.86
CA GLY A 237 -1.11 -17.83 2.50
C GLY A 237 -0.10 -16.98 1.71
N LEU A 238 0.54 -15.97 2.31
CA LEU A 238 1.53 -15.13 1.60
C LEU A 238 2.75 -15.92 1.11
N LYS A 239 3.22 -16.89 1.89
CA LYS A 239 4.34 -17.74 1.47
C LYS A 239 3.91 -18.67 0.35
N THR A 240 2.70 -19.23 0.45
CA THR A 240 2.12 -20.03 -0.65
C THR A 240 2.02 -19.22 -1.94
N LEU A 241 1.56 -17.96 -1.89
CA LEU A 241 1.46 -17.10 -3.09
C LEU A 241 2.85 -16.70 -3.63
N ASP A 242 3.81 -16.33 -2.77
CA ASP A 242 5.17 -16.00 -3.18
C ASP A 242 5.90 -17.18 -3.83
N GLU A 243 5.91 -18.35 -3.18
CA GLU A 243 6.60 -19.55 -3.68
C GLU A 243 5.95 -20.12 -4.95
N SER A 244 4.67 -19.82 -5.20
CA SER A 244 3.98 -20.19 -6.45
C SER A 244 4.09 -19.14 -7.56
N GLY A 245 4.83 -18.04 -7.34
CA GLY A 245 5.00 -16.97 -8.32
C GLY A 245 3.74 -16.12 -8.53
N LYS A 246 2.80 -16.16 -7.60
CA LYS A 246 1.51 -15.44 -7.67
C LYS A 246 1.50 -14.13 -6.90
N LEU A 247 2.52 -13.83 -6.10
CA LEU A 247 2.64 -12.58 -5.35
C LEU A 247 3.74 -11.71 -5.95
N GLU A 248 3.36 -10.50 -6.38
CA GLU A 248 4.29 -9.48 -6.85
C GLU A 248 4.24 -8.25 -5.93
N GLN A 249 5.41 -7.64 -5.74
CA GLN A 249 5.63 -6.52 -4.83
C GLN A 249 6.46 -5.45 -5.52
N ILE A 250 5.91 -4.25 -5.67
CA ILE A 250 6.57 -3.14 -6.35
C ILE A 250 6.57 -1.87 -5.51
N THR A 251 7.49 -0.97 -5.82
CA THR A 251 7.52 0.40 -5.30
C THR A 251 7.55 1.37 -6.47
N VAL A 252 6.65 2.36 -6.45
CA VAL A 252 6.53 3.36 -7.53
C VAL A 252 6.87 4.76 -7.02
N PRO A 253 7.42 5.67 -7.83
CA PRO A 253 7.87 7.00 -7.38
C PRO A 253 6.73 8.03 -7.19
N CYS A 254 5.62 7.59 -6.61
CA CYS A 254 4.34 8.30 -6.46
C CYS A 254 4.03 8.66 -5.00
N GLY A 255 3.23 9.70 -4.79
CA GLY A 255 2.58 9.98 -3.52
C GLY A 255 1.39 9.06 -3.26
N HIS A 256 0.92 9.02 -2.01
CA HIS A 256 -0.14 8.12 -1.56
C HIS A 256 -1.45 8.28 -2.35
N GLN A 257 -1.90 9.52 -2.53
CA GLN A 257 -3.15 9.87 -3.23
C GLN A 257 -3.02 9.87 -4.75
N ASP A 258 -1.78 9.80 -5.25
CA ASP A 258 -1.49 9.87 -6.67
C ASP A 258 -1.63 8.51 -7.36
N LEU A 259 -1.47 7.40 -6.62
CA LEU A 259 -1.51 6.05 -7.15
C LEU A 259 -2.71 5.78 -8.09
N PRO A 260 -3.96 6.16 -7.75
CA PRO A 260 -5.10 5.96 -8.64
C PRO A 260 -5.30 7.05 -9.71
N ARG A 261 -4.38 8.01 -9.88
CA ARG A 261 -4.57 9.21 -10.73
C ARG A 261 -3.67 9.20 -11.96
N ASP A 262 -3.96 10.09 -12.91
CA ASP A 262 -3.25 10.22 -14.19
C ASP A 262 -1.74 10.38 -14.03
N VAL A 263 -1.31 11.18 -13.03
CA VAL A 263 0.11 11.44 -12.74
C VAL A 263 0.92 10.16 -12.48
N CYS A 264 0.28 9.10 -11.98
CA CYS A 264 0.91 7.81 -11.71
C CYS A 264 0.39 6.67 -12.57
N LYS A 265 -0.46 6.96 -13.58
CA LYS A 265 -1.04 5.95 -14.47
C LYS A 265 0.04 5.07 -15.10
N ASN A 266 1.15 5.65 -15.57
CA ASN A 266 2.21 4.87 -16.20
C ASN A 266 2.90 3.92 -15.23
N SER A 267 3.28 4.40 -14.05
CA SER A 267 4.04 3.62 -13.06
C SER A 267 3.19 2.58 -12.33
N THR A 268 1.87 2.77 -12.23
CA THR A 268 0.97 1.89 -11.48
C THR A 268 0.12 1.03 -12.41
N TYR A 269 -0.68 1.67 -13.26
CA TYR A 269 -1.69 1.02 -14.08
C TYR A 269 -1.09 0.40 -15.36
N MET A 270 -0.48 1.22 -16.23
CA MET A 270 0.05 0.75 -17.51
C MET A 270 1.21 -0.23 -17.34
N GLY A 271 2.11 0.04 -16.39
CA GLY A 271 3.34 -0.74 -16.26
C GLY A 271 3.14 -2.16 -15.75
N ILE A 272 2.10 -2.41 -14.93
CA ILE A 272 1.96 -3.67 -14.19
C ILE A 272 0.48 -4.08 -14.00
N ALA A 273 -0.36 -3.23 -13.40
CA ALA A 273 -1.72 -3.64 -13.01
C ALA A 273 -2.63 -4.00 -14.21
N ARG A 274 -2.44 -3.36 -15.37
CA ARG A 274 -3.24 -3.62 -16.58
C ARG A 274 -3.21 -5.07 -17.01
N GLU A 275 -2.06 -5.74 -16.94
CA GLU A 275 -1.94 -7.14 -17.37
C GLU A 275 -2.77 -8.09 -16.48
N LEU A 276 -2.80 -7.83 -15.18
CA LEU A 276 -3.59 -8.58 -14.21
C LEU A 276 -5.10 -8.40 -14.40
N LEU A 277 -5.54 -7.33 -15.06
CA LEU A 277 -6.96 -7.04 -15.26
C LEU A 277 -7.54 -7.69 -16.52
N ASN A 278 -6.69 -8.24 -17.40
CA ASN A 278 -7.10 -8.74 -18.72
C ASN A 278 -7.88 -10.08 -18.70
N ASN A 279 -8.26 -10.64 -17.54
CA ASN A 279 -8.96 -11.94 -17.39
C ASN A 279 -8.30 -13.16 -18.09
N THR A 280 -7.23 -12.98 -18.85
CA THR A 280 -6.25 -13.99 -19.20
C THR A 280 -5.36 -14.16 -17.98
N LEU A 281 -5.55 -15.29 -17.28
CA LEU A 281 -4.54 -15.80 -16.36
C LEU A 281 -3.17 -15.67 -17.05
N PRO A 282 -2.15 -15.10 -16.42
CA PRO A 282 -0.80 -15.27 -16.94
C PRO A 282 -0.58 -16.77 -17.06
N ALA A 283 -0.42 -17.27 -18.29
CA ALA A 283 0.16 -18.60 -18.47
C ALA A 283 1.50 -18.51 -17.75
N ALA A 284 1.65 -19.26 -16.64
CA ALA A 284 2.78 -19.22 -15.71
C ALA A 284 4.02 -18.68 -16.44
N SER A 285 4.31 -17.39 -16.23
CA SER A 285 5.33 -16.75 -17.01
C SER A 285 6.64 -17.46 -16.70
N VAL A 286 7.26 -17.86 -17.79
CA VAL A 286 8.52 -18.58 -17.85
C VAL A 286 9.53 -17.87 -16.95
N ALA A 287 10.25 -18.70 -16.19
CA ALA A 287 11.40 -18.38 -15.37
C ALA A 287 12.04 -17.01 -15.64
N SER A 288 12.22 -16.25 -14.55
CA SER A 288 13.17 -15.16 -14.39
C SER A 288 14.13 -14.98 -15.57
N VAL A 289 13.90 -13.95 -16.39
CA VAL A 289 14.97 -13.39 -17.19
C VAL A 289 15.97 -12.84 -16.17
N ALA A 290 17.08 -13.55 -15.99
CA ALA A 290 18.24 -13.03 -15.30
C ALA A 290 18.57 -11.65 -15.91
N PRO A 291 18.90 -10.63 -15.11
CA PRO A 291 19.27 -9.35 -15.67
C PRO A 291 20.44 -9.57 -16.61
N ALA A 292 20.26 -9.18 -17.88
CA ALA A 292 21.37 -9.01 -18.77
C ALA A 292 22.37 -8.09 -18.05
N SER A 293 23.60 -8.57 -17.89
CA SER A 293 24.71 -7.77 -17.39
C SER A 293 24.76 -6.46 -18.15
N ALA A 294 24.44 -5.35 -17.49
CA ALA A 294 24.66 -4.03 -18.04
C ALA A 294 26.17 -3.87 -18.33
N PRO A 295 26.56 -3.31 -19.49
CA PRO A 295 27.94 -2.90 -19.70
C PRO A 295 28.32 -1.88 -18.61
N ALA A 296 29.56 -1.96 -18.13
CA ALA A 296 30.04 -1.32 -16.90
C ALA A 296 30.17 0.21 -16.94
N ASP A 297 29.43 0.93 -17.79
CA ASP A 297 29.74 2.33 -18.10
C ASP A 297 28.67 3.37 -17.73
N ASP A 298 27.58 3.01 -17.04
CA ASP A 298 26.59 4.00 -16.56
C ASP A 298 26.27 3.80 -15.06
N MET A 299 27.13 4.36 -14.19
CA MET A 299 26.78 4.64 -12.78
C MET A 299 26.45 6.12 -12.60
N PRO A 300 25.31 6.49 -11.99
CA PRO A 300 25.01 7.89 -11.67
C PRO A 300 25.85 8.34 -10.46
N CYS A 301 26.50 9.50 -10.57
CA CYS A 301 27.20 10.13 -9.45
C CYS A 301 26.24 10.45 -8.29
N LEU A 302 26.33 9.68 -7.21
CA LEU A 302 25.68 10.00 -5.93
C LEU A 302 26.57 10.99 -5.15
N PHE A 303 26.18 12.26 -5.15
CA PHE A 303 26.66 13.36 -4.29
C PHE A 303 28.01 14.04 -4.63
N CYS A 304 27.97 15.38 -4.61
CA CYS A 304 29.11 16.28 -4.75
C CYS A 304 29.20 17.18 -3.51
N LEU A 305 30.11 16.88 -2.59
CA LEU A 305 30.49 17.80 -1.49
C LEU A 305 31.70 18.61 -1.94
N LYS A 306 31.67 19.91 -1.67
CA LYS A 306 32.41 20.99 -2.35
C LYS A 306 33.94 20.90 -2.44
N THR A 307 34.61 19.84 -2.00
CA THR A 307 36.07 19.73 -2.13
C THR A 307 36.64 18.33 -2.40
N THR A 308 35.86 17.25 -2.49
CA THR A 308 36.39 15.91 -2.82
C THR A 308 35.35 14.99 -3.47
N CYS A 309 35.69 14.45 -4.65
CA CYS A 309 34.91 13.47 -5.44
C CYS A 309 35.40 12.06 -5.00
N GLN A 310 34.54 11.17 -4.49
CA GLN A 310 34.85 9.74 -4.25
C GLN A 310 34.16 8.89 -5.32
N CYS A 311 34.89 8.53 -6.37
CA CYS A 311 34.48 7.52 -7.36
C CYS A 311 35.73 6.70 -7.74
N ASP A 312 35.62 5.38 -7.78
CA ASP A 312 36.74 4.46 -8.06
C ASP A 312 37.25 4.51 -9.51
N ALA A 313 36.66 5.36 -10.37
CA ALA A 313 36.97 5.44 -11.81
C ALA A 313 37.66 6.75 -12.25
N CYS A 314 38.00 7.68 -11.36
CA CYS A 314 38.69 8.92 -11.74
C CYS A 314 40.22 8.84 -11.55
N PRO A 315 41.04 9.09 -12.59
CA PRO A 315 42.47 9.31 -12.42
C PRO A 315 42.71 10.54 -11.51
N HIS A 316 43.67 10.46 -10.58
CA HIS A 316 43.93 11.46 -9.53
C HIS A 316 44.29 12.89 -9.98
N THR A 317 44.15 13.24 -11.25
CA THR A 317 44.64 14.51 -11.84
C THR A 317 43.55 15.39 -12.46
N THR A 318 42.26 15.03 -12.38
CA THR A 318 41.17 15.81 -13.01
C THR A 318 40.21 16.42 -11.99
N THR A 319 39.74 17.65 -12.25
CA THR A 319 38.78 18.36 -11.39
C THR A 319 37.35 17.90 -11.66
N CYS A 320 36.50 17.83 -10.63
CA CYS A 320 35.14 17.27 -10.68
C CYS A 320 34.24 17.97 -11.75
N ASN A 321 34.52 19.25 -12.08
CA ASN A 321 33.86 19.99 -13.19
C ASN A 321 34.16 19.46 -14.60
N SER A 322 35.30 18.80 -14.81
CA SER A 322 35.65 18.22 -16.12
C SER A 322 34.97 16.88 -16.39
N CYS A 323 34.60 16.13 -15.36
CA CYS A 323 33.91 14.83 -15.50
C CYS A 323 32.39 14.96 -15.64
N CYS A 324 31.74 15.91 -14.95
CA CYS A 324 30.28 15.98 -14.92
C CYS A 324 29.64 16.89 -15.98
N GLY A 325 30.44 17.61 -16.79
CA GLY A 325 29.93 18.61 -17.72
C GLY A 325 29.27 19.80 -17.00
N ASN A 326 29.27 20.98 -17.62
CA ASN A 326 28.68 22.18 -17.06
C ASN A 326 27.15 22.05 -16.89
N ARG A 327 26.69 21.50 -15.76
CA ARG A 327 25.35 21.72 -15.23
C ARG A 327 25.48 22.50 -13.94
N SER A 328 25.54 23.81 -14.07
CA SER A 328 25.34 24.74 -12.96
C SER A 328 24.36 25.82 -13.40
N ALA A 329 23.38 26.05 -12.53
CA ALA A 329 22.48 27.20 -12.44
C ALA A 329 21.33 27.31 -13.48
N ALA A 330 20.14 26.87 -13.05
CA ALA A 330 18.89 27.56 -13.36
C ALA A 330 17.91 27.41 -12.19
N ILE A 331 18.00 28.35 -11.24
CA ILE A 331 16.89 28.73 -10.36
C ILE A 331 16.28 29.98 -11.01
N ALA A 332 14.95 30.01 -11.05
CA ALA A 332 14.05 31.14 -11.37
C ALA A 332 13.43 31.19 -12.78
N ALA A 333 12.14 31.56 -12.74
CA ALA A 333 11.22 31.96 -13.81
C ALA A 333 10.62 30.82 -14.67
N GLY A 334 9.28 30.83 -14.74
CA GLY A 334 8.50 29.90 -15.53
C GLY A 334 8.56 30.12 -17.04
N VAL A 335 7.61 29.45 -17.70
CA VAL A 335 7.43 29.28 -19.15
C VAL A 335 8.05 27.98 -19.66
N LEU A 336 7.19 26.96 -19.80
CA LEU A 336 7.43 25.74 -20.56
C LEU A 336 7.33 26.06 -22.06
N PRO A 337 8.33 25.70 -22.90
CA PRO A 337 8.12 25.56 -24.33
C PRO A 337 7.86 24.09 -24.70
N ILE A 338 6.90 23.95 -25.61
CA ILE A 338 6.64 22.84 -26.52
C ILE A 338 7.90 22.55 -27.34
N VAL A 339 8.27 21.28 -27.55
CA VAL A 339 8.89 20.81 -28.81
C VAL A 339 8.51 19.34 -29.06
N GLU A 340 8.04 19.09 -30.29
CA GLU A 340 7.84 17.80 -30.95
C GLU A 340 9.11 16.92 -30.97
N ALA A 341 8.93 15.62 -31.17
CA ALA A 341 9.84 14.85 -32.02
C ALA A 341 9.14 13.60 -32.57
N ASP A 342 9.05 13.58 -33.89
CA ASP A 342 8.97 12.49 -34.89
C ASP A 342 7.94 11.36 -34.77
#